data_AF-A0A812C060-F1
#
_entry.id   AF-A0A812C060-F1
#
_cell.length_a   1.000
_cell.length_b   1.000
_cell.length_c   1.000
_cell.angle_alpha   90.00
_cell.angle_beta   90.00
_cell.angle_gamma   90.00
#
_symmetry.space_group_name_H-M   'P 1'
#
loop_
_entity.id
_entity.type
_entity.pdbx_description
1 polymer ?
#
loop_
_entity_poly.entity_id
_entity_poly.type
_entity_poly.pdbx_seq_one_letter_code
_entity_poly.pdbx_strand_id
1 'polypeptide(L)'
;MFYEDPVDVFGYLANYFEAYTQPVTIHKLHAYTAWDSKGEPTLGIDIHCIVKNKKKLLTSMISAGYDSQTWNQFKIKEIIEEKQRKLISVEIAIGYINGSFGEQFHGQELLNSQQKTDAIIKDFFDALQKAAEEEKKKQEVAVEAKVDESGPSDVSGMEPDRSSTSKKGPNKKSAKAAKSKVDITLPPNDPPYEWVVGSPAGSALSQAMCIAEATVRDVFLFEHIASLATGNNQVPTSYRLPLLMVTMLHCGKLSAGKVNAFKEVLLIPNFHFTMKECVSHLLCIHDHLITILLDTYPKLMYNLNKVSDIGAITVQFDKPEQVLDLIIEAIEGAGFTPGKDFSIVIDCAANEVVDMEKGRYEFVTGINMKSMADAVEFWMDLVTSYPTIVGLIDPLRRKEGKSLLQLCQYISSHCLIIEDCNSNCKEAKTPDQPESTFSPLSDDISQQTHEHNSEQVDIYVRSGQVFRLQQSTTVTDLINSVAEHNEAGTYSILSVCQGEGQEPFIADLAVGLRSRFLKTGGLSRGERFQNLCNETLNKKNKNKQILFTPIDFEDFPKLIEQSLRSYTVF
;
A
#
# COMPACT_ATOMS: atom_id res chain seq x y z
N MET A 1 -47.22 -27.57 -9.41
CA MET A 1 -47.69 -28.26 -10.64
C MET A 1 -48.74 -29.33 -10.34
N PHE A 2 -48.43 -30.50 -9.75
CA PHE A 2 -49.46 -31.49 -9.34
C PHE A 2 -50.45 -30.97 -8.30
N TYR A 3 -50.01 -30.03 -7.45
CA TYR A 3 -50.86 -29.40 -6.43
C TYR A 3 -51.54 -28.10 -6.88
N GLU A 4 -51.14 -27.53 -8.02
CA GLU A 4 -51.61 -26.20 -8.47
C GLU A 4 -52.60 -26.26 -9.64
N ASP A 5 -52.69 -27.40 -10.33
CA ASP A 5 -53.62 -27.69 -11.44
C ASP A 5 -53.92 -26.50 -12.37
N PRO A 6 -52.89 -25.88 -12.98
CA PRO A 6 -53.08 -24.67 -13.76
C PRO A 6 -53.88 -24.97 -15.04
N VAL A 7 -54.86 -24.11 -15.34
CA VAL A 7 -55.75 -24.21 -16.52
C VAL A 7 -54.97 -24.23 -17.84
N ASP A 8 -53.85 -23.50 -17.90
CA ASP A 8 -52.89 -23.55 -19.00
C ASP A 8 -51.52 -24.00 -18.48
N VAL A 9 -51.26 -25.29 -18.60
CA VAL A 9 -49.99 -25.91 -18.18
C VAL A 9 -48.81 -25.35 -18.98
N PHE A 10 -48.98 -25.07 -20.27
CA PHE A 10 -47.89 -24.60 -21.12
C PHE A 10 -47.54 -23.14 -20.84
N GLY A 11 -48.55 -22.27 -20.69
CA GLY A 11 -48.34 -20.88 -20.25
C GLY A 11 -47.75 -20.79 -18.85
N TYR A 12 -48.20 -21.65 -17.92
CA TYR A 12 -47.61 -21.75 -16.58
C TYR A 12 -46.14 -22.17 -16.66
N LEU A 13 -45.79 -23.19 -17.45
CA LEU A 13 -44.40 -23.63 -17.65
C LEU A 13 -43.55 -22.55 -18.32
N ALA A 14 -44.08 -21.85 -19.31
CA ALA A 14 -43.40 -20.75 -19.99
C ALA A 14 -43.06 -19.64 -18.99
N ASN A 15 -44.04 -19.16 -18.21
CA ASN A 15 -43.81 -18.15 -17.17
C ASN A 15 -42.88 -18.64 -16.07
N TYR A 16 -42.99 -19.92 -15.69
CA TYR A 16 -42.12 -20.54 -14.69
C TYR A 16 -40.67 -20.53 -15.16
N PHE A 17 -40.37 -21.02 -16.37
CA PHE A 17 -39.02 -21.05 -16.93
C PHE A 17 -38.50 -19.68 -17.33
N GLU A 18 -39.37 -18.76 -17.77
CA GLU A 18 -39.02 -17.36 -18.06
C GLU A 18 -38.41 -16.70 -16.81
N ALA A 19 -38.95 -16.98 -15.62
CA ALA A 19 -38.38 -16.51 -14.36
C ALA A 19 -36.96 -17.04 -14.10
N TYR A 20 -36.56 -18.19 -14.68
CA TYR A 20 -35.19 -18.71 -14.57
C TYR A 20 -34.26 -18.20 -15.68
N THR A 21 -34.81 -17.61 -16.74
CA THR A 21 -34.02 -17.03 -17.85
C THR A 21 -33.73 -15.55 -17.67
N GLN A 22 -34.39 -14.87 -16.74
CA GLN A 22 -34.11 -13.44 -16.49
C GLN A 22 -32.70 -13.23 -15.95
N PRO A 23 -31.98 -12.20 -16.45
CA PRO A 23 -30.64 -11.88 -15.97
C PRO A 23 -30.71 -11.46 -14.50
N VAL A 24 -29.63 -11.73 -13.76
CA VAL A 24 -29.52 -11.26 -12.39
C VAL A 24 -29.29 -9.75 -12.42
N THR A 25 -30.21 -9.00 -11.80
CA THR A 25 -30.14 -7.54 -11.74
C THR A 25 -29.99 -7.05 -10.31
N ILE A 26 -29.34 -5.89 -10.15
CA ILE A 26 -29.15 -5.25 -8.85
C ILE A 26 -30.47 -4.63 -8.40
N HIS A 27 -30.99 -5.08 -7.26
CA HIS A 27 -32.21 -4.54 -6.66
C HIS A 27 -31.93 -3.36 -5.74
N LYS A 28 -30.90 -3.46 -4.90
CA LYS A 28 -30.60 -2.43 -3.89
C LYS A 28 -29.16 -2.59 -3.44
N LEU A 29 -28.46 -1.46 -3.35
CA LEU A 29 -27.22 -1.34 -2.61
C LEU A 29 -27.54 -0.76 -1.23
N HIS A 30 -26.88 -1.28 -0.20
CA HIS A 30 -27.04 -0.78 1.15
C HIS A 30 -25.68 -0.74 1.84
N ALA A 31 -25.20 0.48 2.12
CA ALA A 31 -24.01 0.71 2.92
C ALA A 31 -24.39 1.05 4.35
N TYR A 32 -23.54 0.65 5.30
CA TYR A 32 -23.67 0.91 6.72
C TYR A 32 -22.30 1.07 7.39
N THR A 33 -22.28 1.65 8.58
CA THR A 33 -21.05 1.77 9.36
C THR A 33 -20.66 0.41 9.91
N ALA A 34 -19.44 -0.01 9.58
CA ALA A 34 -18.77 -1.18 10.13
C ALA A 34 -17.51 -0.75 10.89
N TRP A 35 -16.78 -1.72 11.42
CA TRP A 35 -15.56 -1.49 12.18
C TRP A 35 -14.44 -2.36 11.62
N ASP A 36 -13.29 -1.75 11.37
CA ASP A 36 -12.10 -2.46 10.94
C ASP A 36 -11.41 -3.15 12.13
N SER A 37 -10.31 -3.84 11.84
CA SER A 37 -9.54 -4.53 12.89
C SER A 37 -8.90 -3.61 13.93
N LYS A 38 -8.70 -2.31 13.64
CA LYS A 38 -8.24 -1.31 14.63
C LYS A 38 -9.37 -0.78 15.51
N GLY A 39 -10.61 -1.18 15.25
CA GLY A 39 -11.79 -0.61 15.89
C GLY A 39 -12.09 0.80 15.40
N GLU A 40 -11.66 1.15 14.20
CA GLU A 40 -11.98 2.41 13.54
C GLU A 40 -13.18 2.23 12.59
N PRO A 41 -14.00 3.28 12.37
CA PRO A 41 -15.12 3.21 11.43
C PRO A 41 -14.66 2.87 10.01
N THR A 42 -15.36 1.93 9.37
CA THR A 42 -15.19 1.56 7.95
C THR A 42 -16.57 1.29 7.32
N LEU A 43 -16.61 0.87 6.05
CA LEU A 43 -17.86 0.58 5.34
C LEU A 43 -18.19 -0.91 5.34
N GLY A 44 -19.42 -1.21 5.71
CA GLY A 44 -20.10 -2.45 5.33
C GLY A 44 -20.98 -2.22 4.10
N ILE A 45 -21.01 -3.16 3.16
CA ILE A 45 -21.84 -3.08 1.95
C ILE A 45 -22.60 -4.38 1.75
N ASP A 46 -23.91 -4.26 1.56
CA ASP A 46 -24.83 -5.31 1.16
C ASP A 46 -25.29 -5.08 -0.29
N ILE A 47 -25.19 -6.11 -1.12
CA ILE A 47 -25.73 -6.15 -2.48
C ILE A 47 -26.95 -7.06 -2.51
N HIS A 48 -28.12 -6.46 -2.71
CA HIS A 48 -29.35 -7.19 -2.96
C HIS A 48 -29.62 -7.27 -4.46
N CYS A 49 -29.87 -8.47 -4.96
CA CYS A 49 -30.17 -8.73 -6.37
C CYS A 49 -31.55 -9.39 -6.54
N ILE A 50 -32.11 -9.27 -7.74
CA ILE A 50 -33.23 -10.09 -8.18
C ILE A 50 -32.63 -11.33 -8.86
N VAL A 51 -32.74 -12.48 -8.21
CA VAL A 51 -32.29 -13.78 -8.73
C VAL A 51 -33.51 -14.68 -8.85
N LYS A 52 -33.83 -15.10 -10.07
CA LYS A 52 -35.01 -15.94 -10.35
C LYS A 52 -36.32 -15.29 -9.86
N ASN A 53 -36.53 -14.02 -10.20
CA ASN A 53 -37.64 -13.18 -9.72
C ASN A 53 -37.80 -13.04 -8.20
N LYS A 54 -36.75 -13.36 -7.42
CA LYS A 54 -36.75 -13.21 -5.96
C LYS A 54 -35.65 -12.26 -5.53
N LYS A 55 -35.99 -11.34 -4.63
CA LYS A 55 -35.01 -10.49 -3.95
C LYS A 55 -34.16 -11.36 -3.03
N LYS A 56 -32.85 -11.30 -3.18
CA LYS A 56 -31.88 -12.01 -2.35
C LYS A 56 -30.74 -11.07 -1.96
N LEU A 57 -30.30 -11.14 -0.71
CA LEU A 57 -28.97 -10.65 -0.33
C LEU A 57 -27.96 -11.60 -0.95
N LEU A 58 -27.15 -11.10 -1.88
CA LEU A 58 -26.19 -11.90 -2.63
C LEU A 58 -24.80 -11.82 -2.00
N THR A 59 -24.41 -10.63 -1.55
CA THR A 59 -23.10 -10.36 -0.96
C THR A 59 -23.26 -9.38 0.20
N SER A 60 -22.51 -9.64 1.27
CA SER A 60 -22.27 -8.70 2.37
C SER A 60 -20.76 -8.70 2.62
N MET A 61 -20.15 -7.52 2.71
CA MET A 61 -18.72 -7.41 2.99
C MET A 61 -18.40 -6.20 3.87
N ILE A 62 -17.26 -6.26 4.57
CA ILE A 62 -16.69 -5.15 5.33
C ILE A 62 -15.37 -4.74 4.69
N SER A 63 -15.29 -3.52 4.18
CA SER A 63 -14.06 -3.01 3.56
C SER A 63 -12.97 -2.79 4.60
N ALA A 64 -11.71 -2.93 4.16
CA ALA A 64 -10.57 -2.46 4.92
C ALA A 64 -10.73 -0.96 5.26
N GLY A 65 -10.28 -0.59 6.45
CA GLY A 65 -10.09 0.81 6.83
C GLY A 65 -9.04 1.46 5.93
N TYR A 66 -9.12 2.78 5.81
CA TYR A 66 -8.14 3.55 5.06
C TYR A 66 -7.16 4.25 6.00
N ASP A 67 -5.91 4.34 5.58
CA ASP A 67 -4.92 5.16 6.26
C ASP A 67 -4.84 6.53 5.58
N SER A 68 -4.96 7.59 6.37
CA SER A 68 -4.55 8.91 5.93
C SER A 68 -3.03 8.92 5.79
N GLN A 69 -2.51 9.63 4.79
CA GLN A 69 -1.07 9.71 4.50
C GLN A 69 -0.24 10.40 5.61
N THR A 70 -0.85 10.70 6.75
CA THR A 70 -0.24 11.40 7.89
C THR A 70 0.46 10.41 8.82
N TRP A 71 1.57 9.86 8.33
CA TRP A 71 2.46 8.94 9.07
C TRP A 71 3.18 9.57 10.28
N ASN A 72 2.95 10.85 10.58
CA ASN A 72 3.72 11.63 11.57
C ASN A 72 2.82 12.49 12.47
N GLN A 73 1.93 11.89 13.28
CA GLN A 73 1.14 12.67 14.24
C GLN A 73 1.38 12.18 15.67
N PHE A 74 2.42 12.72 16.30
CA PHE A 74 2.69 12.53 17.74
C PHE A 74 1.79 13.39 18.63
N LYS A 75 0.99 14.30 18.05
CA LYS A 75 0.08 15.15 18.82
C LYS A 75 -1.30 14.50 18.90
N ILE A 76 -1.75 14.23 20.12
CA ILE A 76 -3.06 13.68 20.44
C ILE A 76 -4.19 14.43 19.71
N LYS A 77 -4.09 15.76 19.60
CA LYS A 77 -5.07 16.59 18.90
C LYS A 77 -5.22 16.20 17.43
N GLU A 78 -4.10 16.01 16.73
CA GLU A 78 -4.08 15.68 15.30
C GLU A 78 -4.63 14.26 15.08
N ILE A 79 -4.33 13.31 15.98
CA ILE A 79 -4.92 11.96 15.97
C ILE A 79 -6.44 12.00 16.14
N ILE A 80 -6.95 12.83 17.06
CA ILE A 80 -8.40 12.97 17.29
C ILE A 80 -9.07 13.58 16.06
N GLU A 81 -8.48 14.63 15.48
CA GLU A 81 -8.96 15.26 14.25
C GLU A 81 -8.99 14.25 13.09
N GLU A 82 -7.97 13.40 12.96
CA GLU A 82 -7.91 12.35 11.93
C GLU A 82 -9.03 11.32 12.12
N LYS A 83 -9.24 10.83 13.35
CA LYS A 83 -10.34 9.91 13.64
C LYS A 83 -11.71 10.52 13.33
N GLN A 84 -11.89 11.81 13.60
CA GLN A 84 -13.11 12.54 13.24
C GLN A 84 -13.26 12.67 11.72
N ARG A 85 -12.18 13.00 10.98
CA ARG A 85 -12.19 13.02 9.52
C ARG A 85 -12.58 11.65 8.94
N LYS A 86 -12.04 10.56 9.49
CA LYS A 86 -12.39 9.19 9.12
C LYS A 86 -13.87 8.89 9.29
N LEU A 87 -14.43 9.21 10.45
CA LEU A 87 -15.86 9.04 10.71
C LEU A 87 -16.72 9.81 9.70
N ILE A 88 -16.43 11.10 9.49
CA ILE A 88 -17.15 11.96 8.54
C ILE A 88 -17.05 11.40 7.11
N SER A 89 -15.87 10.93 6.71
CA SER A 89 -15.65 10.31 5.40
C SER A 89 -16.49 9.05 5.22
N VAL A 90 -16.56 8.18 6.23
CA VAL A 90 -17.39 6.97 6.19
C VAL A 90 -18.88 7.31 6.12
N GLU A 91 -19.35 8.30 6.88
CA GLU A 91 -20.75 8.76 6.82
C GLU A 91 -21.12 9.30 5.44
N ILE A 92 -20.23 10.09 4.82
CA ILE A 92 -20.41 10.60 3.47
C ILE A 92 -20.38 9.47 2.43
N ALA A 93 -19.45 8.52 2.55
CA ALA A 93 -19.36 7.35 1.69
C ALA A 93 -20.65 6.50 1.75
N ILE A 94 -21.22 6.30 2.93
CA ILE A 94 -22.52 5.65 3.13
C ILE A 94 -23.62 6.47 2.43
N GLY A 95 -23.61 7.79 2.58
CA GLY A 95 -24.53 8.70 1.91
C GLY A 95 -24.48 8.58 0.38
N TYR A 96 -23.29 8.42 -0.20
CA TYR A 96 -23.13 8.18 -1.64
C TYR A 96 -23.77 6.87 -2.07
N ILE A 97 -23.43 5.75 -1.42
CA ILE A 97 -23.94 4.42 -1.82
C ILE A 97 -25.45 4.28 -1.56
N ASN A 98 -25.97 4.87 -0.48
CA ASN A 98 -27.40 4.80 -0.17
C ASN A 98 -28.23 5.87 -0.90
N GLY A 99 -27.57 6.83 -1.56
CA GLY A 99 -28.20 7.95 -2.26
C GLY A 99 -28.23 7.78 -3.78
N SER A 100 -28.24 8.92 -4.47
CA SER A 100 -28.36 9.00 -5.93
C SER A 100 -27.24 8.31 -6.69
N PHE A 101 -26.03 8.22 -6.12
CA PHE A 101 -24.93 7.48 -6.72
C PHE A 101 -25.22 5.98 -6.76
N GLY A 102 -25.66 5.39 -5.64
CA GLY A 102 -26.07 3.98 -5.61
C GLY A 102 -27.30 3.66 -6.47
N GLU A 103 -28.24 4.59 -6.60
CA GLU A 103 -29.44 4.41 -7.43
C GLU A 103 -29.11 4.18 -8.91
N GLN A 104 -27.95 4.66 -9.41
CA GLN A 104 -27.50 4.43 -10.78
C GLN A 104 -27.33 2.94 -11.10
N PHE A 105 -27.06 2.11 -10.09
CA PHE A 105 -26.88 0.66 -10.25
C PHE A 105 -28.19 -0.11 -10.21
N HIS A 106 -29.30 0.50 -9.79
CA HIS A 106 -30.60 -0.17 -9.70
C HIS A 106 -31.06 -0.67 -11.07
N GLY A 107 -31.46 -1.95 -11.14
CA GLY A 107 -31.93 -2.59 -12.35
C GLY A 107 -30.82 -2.96 -13.35
N GLN A 108 -29.56 -2.60 -13.10
CA GLN A 108 -28.46 -3.03 -13.96
C GLN A 108 -28.21 -4.53 -13.81
N GLU A 109 -27.85 -5.17 -14.92
CA GLU A 109 -27.39 -6.56 -14.92
C GLU A 109 -26.04 -6.68 -14.21
N LEU A 110 -25.89 -7.71 -13.38
CA LEU A 110 -24.68 -7.95 -12.57
C LEU A 110 -23.59 -8.74 -13.32
N LEU A 111 -23.95 -9.50 -14.37
CA LEU A 111 -22.97 -10.32 -15.09
C LEU A 111 -22.19 -9.48 -16.10
N ASN A 112 -20.87 -9.65 -16.14
CA ASN A 112 -19.93 -8.89 -16.97
C ASN A 112 -19.99 -7.38 -16.71
N SER A 113 -20.35 -6.95 -15.50
CA SER A 113 -20.55 -5.53 -15.20
C SER A 113 -19.32 -4.86 -14.58
N GLN A 114 -18.31 -5.61 -14.10
CA GLN A 114 -17.20 -5.04 -13.32
C GLN A 114 -16.55 -3.79 -13.95
N GLN A 115 -16.13 -3.86 -15.22
CA GLN A 115 -15.49 -2.71 -15.89
C GLN A 115 -16.43 -1.51 -16.01
N LYS A 116 -17.71 -1.75 -16.28
CA LYS A 116 -18.73 -0.70 -16.36
C LYS A 116 -18.99 -0.07 -14.99
N THR A 117 -19.10 -0.91 -13.96
CA THR A 117 -19.24 -0.46 -12.57
C THR A 117 -18.06 0.41 -12.16
N ASP A 118 -16.84 -0.06 -12.42
CA ASP A 118 -15.62 0.65 -12.07
C ASP A 118 -15.47 1.96 -12.85
N ALA A 119 -15.94 2.01 -14.10
CA ALA A 119 -16.01 3.26 -14.87
C ALA A 119 -16.99 4.27 -14.24
N ILE A 120 -18.19 3.83 -13.81
CA ILE A 120 -19.16 4.71 -13.12
C ILE A 120 -18.58 5.23 -11.80
N ILE A 121 -17.90 4.36 -11.03
CA ILE A 121 -17.21 4.74 -9.79
C ILE A 121 -16.16 5.81 -10.10
N LYS A 122 -15.32 5.56 -11.11
CA LYS A 122 -14.24 6.47 -11.50
C LYS A 122 -14.77 7.84 -11.93
N ASP A 123 -15.77 7.87 -12.80
CA ASP A 123 -16.39 9.12 -13.28
C ASP A 123 -16.98 9.94 -12.13
N PHE A 124 -17.62 9.27 -11.17
CA PHE A 124 -18.17 9.92 -9.98
C PHE A 124 -17.09 10.57 -9.11
N PHE A 125 -16.02 9.84 -8.77
CA PHE A 125 -14.95 10.38 -7.91
C PHE A 125 -14.05 11.38 -8.63
N ASP A 126 -13.83 11.22 -9.94
CA ASP A 126 -13.09 12.21 -10.74
C ASP A 126 -13.88 13.53 -10.83
N ALA A 127 -15.22 13.48 -10.92
CA ALA A 127 -16.05 14.68 -10.86
C ALA A 127 -15.99 15.38 -9.49
N LEU A 128 -16.03 14.61 -8.39
CA LEU A 128 -15.89 15.17 -7.04
C LEU A 128 -14.50 15.78 -6.81
N GLN A 129 -13.45 15.12 -7.30
CA GLN A 129 -12.07 15.63 -7.20
C GLN A 129 -11.93 16.97 -7.92
N LYS A 130 -12.43 17.07 -9.15
CA LYS A 130 -12.42 18.33 -9.92
C LYS A 130 -13.18 19.44 -9.21
N ALA A 131 -14.37 19.14 -8.67
CA ALA A 131 -15.16 20.11 -7.92
C ALA A 131 -14.43 20.62 -6.66
N ALA A 132 -13.77 19.73 -5.92
CA ALA A 132 -12.97 20.09 -4.75
C ALA A 132 -11.77 20.97 -5.10
N GLU A 133 -11.06 20.66 -6.20
CA GLU A 133 -9.94 21.47 -6.70
C GLU A 133 -10.39 22.86 -7.16
N GLU A 134 -11.54 22.98 -7.82
CA GLU A 134 -12.13 24.27 -8.19
C GLU A 134 -12.52 25.11 -6.97
N GLU A 135 -13.06 24.47 -5.93
CA GLU A 135 -13.42 25.16 -4.69
C GLU A 135 -12.17 25.64 -3.94
N LYS A 136 -11.12 24.82 -3.87
CA LYS A 136 -9.82 25.19 -3.29
C LYS A 136 -9.22 26.41 -4.01
N LYS A 137 -9.23 26.41 -5.34
CA LYS A 137 -8.78 27.56 -6.16
C LYS A 137 -9.59 28.83 -5.88
N LYS A 138 -10.92 28.72 -5.72
CA LYS A 138 -11.78 29.86 -5.36
C LYS A 138 -11.45 30.41 -3.97
N GLN A 139 -11.19 29.53 -3.01
CA GLN A 139 -10.81 29.93 -1.65
C GLN A 139 -9.44 30.61 -1.62
N GLU A 140 -8.45 30.10 -2.36
CA GLU A 140 -7.12 30.71 -2.48
C GLU A 140 -7.19 32.12 -3.07
N VAL A 141 -7.93 32.30 -4.17
CA VAL A 141 -8.15 33.63 -4.79
C VAL A 141 -8.89 34.59 -3.84
N ALA A 142 -9.84 34.09 -3.04
CA ALA A 142 -10.55 34.90 -2.06
C ALA A 142 -9.68 35.30 -0.85
N VAL A 143 -8.67 34.49 -0.50
CA VAL A 143 -7.70 34.81 0.54
C VAL A 143 -6.68 35.83 0.03
N GLU A 144 -6.18 35.68 -1.20
CA GLU A 144 -5.27 36.65 -1.83
C GLU A 144 -5.94 38.02 -2.00
N ALA A 145 -7.21 38.06 -2.43
CA ALA A 145 -7.99 39.29 -2.52
C ALA A 145 -8.20 40.00 -1.17
N LYS A 146 -8.22 39.26 -0.05
CA LYS A 146 -8.32 39.84 1.31
C LYS A 146 -6.99 40.36 1.85
N VAL A 147 -5.86 39.88 1.35
CA VAL A 147 -4.53 40.36 1.73
C VAL A 147 -4.23 41.69 1.02
N ASP A 148 -4.66 41.83 -0.24
CA ASP A 148 -4.49 43.08 -1.02
C ASP A 148 -5.38 44.25 -0.57
N GLU A 149 -6.47 43.99 0.18
CA GLU A 149 -7.29 45.06 0.78
C GLU A 149 -6.74 45.60 2.12
N SER A 150 -5.62 45.07 2.61
CA SER A 150 -4.91 45.61 3.79
C SER A 150 -3.63 46.36 3.40
N GLY A 151 -3.81 47.50 2.72
CA GLY A 151 -2.77 48.52 2.52
C GLY A 151 -2.35 49.20 3.85
N PRO A 152 -1.18 49.86 3.91
CA PRO A 152 -0.46 50.16 5.14
C PRO A 152 -1.21 51.21 5.97
N SER A 153 -1.53 50.87 7.22
CA SER A 153 -2.00 51.86 8.19
C SER A 153 -0.81 52.66 8.72
N ASP A 154 -0.65 53.87 8.18
CA ASP A 154 0.07 54.96 8.82
C ASP A 154 -0.52 55.23 10.22
N VAL A 155 0.29 55.05 11.27
CA VAL A 155 0.13 55.81 12.50
C VAL A 155 1.52 56.24 12.98
N SER A 156 1.94 57.41 12.54
CA SER A 156 3.01 58.19 13.13
C SER A 156 2.55 58.84 14.45
N GLY A 157 3.37 58.73 15.50
CA GLY A 157 3.44 59.73 16.56
C GLY A 157 3.26 59.22 17.99
N MET A 158 4.38 58.95 18.69
CA MET A 158 4.77 59.66 19.92
C MET A 158 6.14 59.17 20.41
N GLU A 159 6.92 60.14 20.88
CA GLU A 159 8.37 60.12 21.07
C GLU A 159 8.77 59.75 22.53
N PRO A 160 10.06 59.83 22.93
CA PRO A 160 10.81 58.76 23.56
C PRO A 160 10.84 58.82 25.09
N ASP A 161 11.15 57.70 25.75
CA ASP A 161 11.62 57.76 27.14
C ASP A 161 12.94 57.02 27.36
N ARG A 162 13.89 57.76 27.92
CA ARG A 162 15.24 57.33 28.29
C ARG A 162 15.19 56.74 29.70
N SER A 163 15.82 55.58 29.89
CA SER A 163 16.89 55.34 30.87
C SER A 163 16.89 53.91 31.40
N SER A 164 17.99 53.18 31.19
CA SER A 164 18.97 52.93 32.25
C SER A 164 20.04 51.96 31.76
N THR A 165 21.27 52.30 32.11
CA THR A 165 22.53 51.69 31.74
C THR A 165 22.93 50.61 32.76
N SER A 166 23.57 49.51 32.32
CA SER A 166 24.81 49.01 32.97
C SER A 166 25.52 47.89 32.20
N LYS A 167 26.64 48.29 31.57
CA LYS A 167 27.99 47.67 31.53
C LYS A 167 28.14 46.14 31.63
N LYS A 168 28.81 45.55 30.62
CA LYS A 168 29.99 44.67 30.81
C LYS A 168 30.93 44.70 29.59
N GLY A 169 32.24 44.66 29.88
CA GLY A 169 33.37 45.12 29.06
C GLY A 169 33.93 44.18 27.98
N PRO A 170 35.15 44.47 27.47
CA PRO A 170 35.54 44.17 26.08
C PRO A 170 36.44 42.93 25.90
N ASN A 171 36.55 42.54 24.61
CA ASN A 171 37.59 41.70 23.98
C ASN A 171 37.54 40.17 24.17
N LYS A 172 37.27 39.44 23.08
CA LYS A 172 38.33 38.89 22.20
C LYS A 172 37.72 38.16 21.00
N LYS A 173 38.08 38.62 19.80
CA LYS A 173 37.96 37.85 18.55
C LYS A 173 38.77 36.58 18.68
N SER A 174 38.13 35.42 18.47
CA SER A 174 38.82 34.21 18.04
C SER A 174 38.05 33.65 16.84
N ALA A 175 38.74 33.66 15.70
CA ALA A 175 38.26 33.10 14.45
C ALA A 175 38.09 31.59 14.61
N LYS A 176 36.86 31.10 14.53
CA LYS A 176 36.59 29.71 14.16
C LYS A 176 36.13 29.72 12.72
N ALA A 177 36.90 29.00 11.90
CA ALA A 177 36.63 28.78 10.49
C ALA A 177 35.18 28.36 10.27
N ALA A 178 34.44 29.17 9.52
CA ALA A 178 33.16 28.80 8.97
C ALA A 178 33.41 27.66 7.97
N LYS A 179 33.14 26.42 8.38
CA LYS A 179 32.81 25.37 7.41
C LYS A 179 31.49 25.82 6.77
N SER A 180 31.52 26.08 5.48
CA SER A 180 30.32 26.31 4.67
C SER A 180 29.37 25.13 4.86
N LYS A 181 28.29 25.33 5.62
CA LYS A 181 27.12 24.45 5.52
C LYS A 181 26.57 24.66 4.12
N VAL A 182 26.85 23.72 3.24
CA VAL A 182 26.01 23.54 2.06
C VAL A 182 24.66 23.07 2.62
N ASP A 183 23.67 23.94 2.62
CA ASP A 183 22.27 23.56 2.86
C ASP A 183 21.87 22.67 1.69
N ILE A 184 21.95 21.36 1.89
CA ILE A 184 21.31 20.41 0.99
C ILE A 184 19.84 20.41 1.39
N THR A 185 19.08 21.33 0.80
CA THR A 185 17.62 21.32 0.92
C THR A 185 17.13 20.10 0.16
N LEU A 186 16.62 19.10 0.86
CA LEU A 186 15.97 17.96 0.23
C LEU A 186 14.80 18.45 -0.63
N PRO A 187 14.53 17.83 -1.80
CA PRO A 187 13.33 18.14 -2.54
C PRO A 187 12.11 17.90 -1.62
N PRO A 188 11.16 18.84 -1.56
CA PRO A 188 9.99 18.72 -0.70
C PRO A 188 9.22 17.46 -1.09
N ASN A 189 8.62 16.78 -0.11
CA ASN A 189 7.70 15.68 -0.41
C ASN A 189 6.61 16.19 -1.34
N ASP A 190 6.07 15.29 -2.17
CA ASP A 190 4.82 15.63 -2.87
C ASP A 190 3.77 16.02 -1.83
N PRO A 191 2.95 17.03 -2.12
CA PRO A 191 1.82 17.32 -1.26
C PRO A 191 1.04 16.01 -1.10
N PRO A 192 0.62 15.66 0.14
CA PRO A 192 -0.16 14.46 0.33
C PRO A 192 -1.38 14.52 -0.59
N TYR A 193 -1.63 13.44 -1.33
CA TYR A 193 -2.79 13.35 -2.19
C TYR A 193 -4.03 13.44 -1.29
N GLU A 194 -4.72 14.57 -1.37
CA GLU A 194 -5.96 14.81 -0.64
C GLU A 194 -7.07 14.02 -1.32
N TRP A 195 -7.32 12.82 -0.82
CA TRP A 195 -8.47 12.04 -1.24
C TRP A 195 -9.75 12.80 -0.96
N VAL A 196 -10.66 12.79 -1.94
CA VAL A 196 -12.04 13.27 -1.75
C VAL A 196 -12.66 12.55 -0.55
N VAL A 197 -13.30 13.33 0.32
CA VAL A 197 -14.04 12.80 1.46
C VAL A 197 -15.14 11.86 0.96
N GLY A 198 -15.22 10.65 1.52
CA GLY A 198 -16.13 9.61 1.05
C GLY A 198 -15.58 8.72 -0.07
N SER A 199 -14.33 8.92 -0.50
CA SER A 199 -13.64 8.04 -1.46
C SER A 199 -13.60 6.55 -1.11
N PRO A 200 -13.60 6.09 0.17
CA PRO A 200 -13.67 4.67 0.49
C PRO A 200 -14.87 3.93 -0.13
N ALA A 201 -15.96 4.63 -0.47
CA ALA A 201 -17.09 4.01 -1.18
C ALA A 201 -16.70 3.38 -2.53
N GLY A 202 -15.67 3.89 -3.22
CA GLY A 202 -15.25 3.38 -4.52
C GLY A 202 -14.68 1.97 -4.44
N SER A 203 -13.61 1.79 -3.66
CA SER A 203 -12.97 0.48 -3.47
C SER A 203 -13.91 -0.54 -2.83
N ALA A 204 -14.73 -0.12 -1.86
CA ALA A 204 -15.67 -1.00 -1.19
C ALA A 204 -16.77 -1.51 -2.16
N LEU A 205 -17.37 -0.63 -2.96
CA LEU A 205 -18.39 -1.00 -3.94
C LEU A 205 -17.81 -1.88 -5.06
N SER A 206 -16.62 -1.54 -5.55
CA SER A 206 -15.92 -2.30 -6.60
C SER A 206 -15.65 -3.74 -6.17
N GLN A 207 -15.18 -3.95 -4.92
CA GLN A 207 -14.97 -5.29 -4.35
C GLN A 207 -16.28 -6.06 -4.18
N ALA A 208 -17.31 -5.41 -3.62
CA ALA A 208 -18.59 -6.04 -3.37
C ALA A 208 -19.22 -6.56 -4.66
N MET A 209 -19.12 -5.76 -5.74
CA MET A 209 -19.60 -6.14 -7.08
C MET A 209 -18.82 -7.33 -7.65
N CYS A 210 -17.49 -7.36 -7.48
CA CYS A 210 -16.66 -8.48 -7.92
C CYS A 210 -17.03 -9.79 -7.20
N ILE A 211 -17.23 -9.73 -5.88
CA ILE A 211 -17.68 -10.88 -5.08
C ILE A 211 -19.08 -11.33 -5.51
N ALA A 212 -20.00 -10.38 -5.71
CA ALA A 212 -21.35 -10.66 -6.14
C ALA A 212 -21.38 -11.33 -7.53
N GLU A 213 -20.60 -10.83 -8.48
CA GLU A 213 -20.51 -11.40 -9.82
C GLU A 213 -19.93 -12.82 -9.80
N ALA A 214 -18.86 -13.07 -9.03
CA ALA A 214 -18.31 -14.42 -8.83
C ALA A 214 -19.36 -15.37 -8.23
N THR A 215 -20.16 -14.88 -7.28
CA THR A 215 -21.24 -15.64 -6.63
C THR A 215 -22.36 -16.00 -7.61
N VAL A 216 -22.75 -15.09 -8.52
CA VAL A 216 -23.75 -15.41 -9.57
C VAL A 216 -23.20 -16.45 -10.56
N ARG A 217 -21.92 -16.33 -10.92
CA ARG A 217 -21.25 -17.26 -11.84
C ARG A 217 -21.01 -18.64 -11.24
N ASP A 218 -21.16 -18.79 -9.92
CA ASP A 218 -20.86 -20.03 -9.18
C ASP A 218 -19.41 -20.50 -9.41
N VAL A 219 -18.47 -19.54 -9.38
CA VAL A 219 -17.03 -19.79 -9.51
C VAL A 219 -16.28 -19.23 -8.29
N PHE A 220 -15.06 -19.71 -8.08
CA PHE A 220 -14.21 -19.11 -7.05
C PHE A 220 -13.82 -17.68 -7.42
N LEU A 221 -13.66 -16.82 -6.42
CA LEU A 221 -13.36 -15.40 -6.62
C LEU A 221 -12.07 -15.19 -7.41
N PHE A 222 -10.98 -15.88 -7.09
CA PHE A 222 -9.73 -15.78 -7.86
C PHE A 222 -9.89 -16.19 -9.33
N GLU A 223 -10.78 -17.14 -9.66
CA GLU A 223 -11.03 -17.55 -11.04
C GLU A 223 -11.78 -16.46 -11.80
N HIS A 224 -12.74 -15.81 -11.14
CA HIS A 224 -13.44 -14.66 -11.69
C HIS A 224 -12.48 -13.48 -11.92
N ILE A 225 -11.64 -13.15 -10.94
CA ILE A 225 -10.62 -12.10 -11.07
C ILE A 225 -9.67 -12.41 -12.23
N ALA A 226 -9.21 -13.66 -12.36
CA ALA A 226 -8.39 -14.08 -13.49
C ALA A 226 -9.12 -13.95 -14.83
N SER A 227 -10.43 -14.21 -14.87
CA SER A 227 -11.22 -14.01 -16.10
C SER A 227 -11.32 -12.54 -16.47
N LEU A 228 -11.50 -11.65 -15.48
CA LEU A 228 -11.49 -10.21 -15.69
C LEU A 228 -10.14 -9.73 -16.25
N ALA A 229 -9.03 -10.20 -15.68
CA ALA A 229 -7.68 -9.84 -16.11
C ALA A 229 -7.30 -10.37 -17.51
N THR A 230 -7.95 -11.44 -17.99
CA THR A 230 -7.64 -12.10 -19.28
C THR A 230 -8.70 -11.89 -20.36
N GLY A 231 -9.74 -11.08 -20.10
CA GLY A 231 -10.79 -10.75 -21.07
C GLY A 231 -11.89 -11.80 -21.25
N ASN A 232 -12.30 -12.48 -20.17
CA ASN A 232 -13.44 -13.43 -20.04
C ASN A 232 -13.46 -14.66 -20.97
N ASN A 233 -12.64 -14.72 -22.01
CA ASN A 233 -12.58 -15.81 -22.99
C ASN A 233 -11.34 -16.72 -22.81
N GLN A 234 -10.47 -16.41 -21.85
CA GLN A 234 -9.20 -17.11 -21.63
C GLN A 234 -8.98 -17.48 -20.16
N VAL A 235 -9.95 -18.19 -19.56
CA VAL A 235 -9.80 -18.68 -18.18
C VAL A 235 -8.56 -19.58 -18.10
N PRO A 236 -7.59 -19.28 -17.20
CA PRO A 236 -6.39 -20.08 -17.08
C PRO A 236 -6.68 -21.55 -16.73
N THR A 237 -5.97 -22.46 -17.37
CA THR A 237 -5.98 -23.90 -17.01
C THR A 237 -5.12 -24.21 -15.79
N SER A 238 -4.20 -23.29 -15.45
CA SER A 238 -3.34 -23.35 -14.27
C SER A 238 -3.22 -21.99 -13.58
N TYR A 239 -3.12 -22.00 -12.27
CA TYR A 239 -2.94 -20.81 -11.43
C TYR A 239 -1.59 -20.85 -10.72
N ARG A 240 -1.07 -19.66 -10.38
CA ARG A 240 0.16 -19.51 -9.60
C ARG A 240 -0.17 -18.91 -8.24
N LEU A 241 0.35 -19.52 -7.18
CA LEU A 241 0.20 -18.97 -5.83
C LEU A 241 1.27 -17.91 -5.57
N PRO A 242 0.92 -16.75 -4.99
CA PRO A 242 1.91 -15.75 -4.61
C PRO A 242 2.83 -16.29 -3.51
N LEU A 243 4.09 -15.84 -3.47
CA LEU A 243 4.91 -16.07 -2.29
C LEU A 243 4.43 -15.17 -1.15
N LEU A 244 4.41 -15.73 0.06
CA LEU A 244 4.02 -14.99 1.25
C LEU A 244 5.14 -14.06 1.70
N MET A 245 4.77 -12.82 2.04
CA MET A 245 5.59 -11.89 2.81
C MET A 245 4.91 -11.66 4.15
N VAL A 246 5.39 -12.34 5.19
CA VAL A 246 4.74 -12.35 6.51
C VAL A 246 5.56 -11.54 7.51
N THR A 247 4.93 -10.54 8.13
CA THR A 247 5.60 -9.65 9.09
C THR A 247 5.80 -10.36 10.42
N MET A 248 7.03 -10.67 10.76
CA MET A 248 7.37 -11.35 12.02
C MET A 248 7.58 -10.36 13.15
N LEU A 249 8.32 -9.28 12.86
CA LEU A 249 8.66 -8.24 13.83
C LEU A 249 8.21 -6.87 13.34
N HIS A 250 7.76 -6.03 14.27
CA HIS A 250 7.44 -4.63 14.04
C HIS A 250 8.34 -3.75 14.90
N CYS A 251 9.05 -2.81 14.27
CA CYS A 251 9.85 -1.78 14.95
C CYS A 251 9.47 -0.41 14.35
N GLY A 252 10.40 0.54 14.30
CA GLY A 252 10.14 1.86 13.75
C GLY A 252 9.83 2.91 14.81
N LYS A 253 9.53 4.13 14.37
CA LYS A 253 9.31 5.30 15.25
C LYS A 253 8.14 5.16 16.22
N LEU A 254 7.16 4.31 15.90
CA LEU A 254 6.00 4.05 16.75
C LEU A 254 6.28 2.96 17.80
N SER A 255 7.41 2.25 17.69
CA SER A 255 7.85 1.27 18.67
C SER A 255 8.67 1.93 19.78
N ALA A 256 8.72 1.31 20.96
CA ALA A 256 9.43 1.87 22.12
C ALA A 256 10.96 1.62 22.11
N GLY A 257 11.51 1.07 21.02
CA GLY A 257 12.95 0.88 20.82
C GLY A 257 13.63 2.11 20.20
N LYS A 258 14.93 1.99 19.88
CA LYS A 258 15.67 3.03 19.15
C LYS A 258 15.78 2.76 17.66
N VAL A 259 15.52 1.52 17.20
CA VAL A 259 15.62 1.15 15.78
C VAL A 259 14.41 1.68 15.02
N ASN A 260 14.63 2.75 14.24
CA ASN A 260 13.60 3.37 13.42
C ASN A 260 13.58 2.85 11.98
N ALA A 261 14.73 2.44 11.45
CA ALA A 261 14.87 2.06 10.04
C ALA A 261 14.13 0.76 9.65
N PHE A 262 13.58 0.00 10.59
CA PHE A 262 13.01 -1.34 10.36
C PHE A 262 11.55 -1.34 10.82
N LYS A 263 10.68 -0.62 10.12
CA LYS A 263 9.25 -0.57 10.47
C LYS A 263 8.66 -1.98 10.52
N GLU A 264 8.99 -2.83 9.54
CA GLU A 264 8.60 -4.23 9.53
C GLU A 264 9.78 -5.12 9.12
N VAL A 265 9.89 -6.29 9.74
CA VAL A 265 10.79 -7.36 9.30
C VAL A 265 9.94 -8.55 8.88
N LEU A 266 9.98 -8.87 7.59
CA LEU A 266 9.15 -9.87 6.95
C LEU A 266 9.97 -11.10 6.58
N LEU A 267 9.33 -12.27 6.62
CA LEU A 267 9.88 -13.51 6.09
C LEU A 267 9.18 -13.94 4.82
N ILE A 268 9.99 -14.43 3.87
CA ILE A 268 9.55 -15.10 2.66
C ILE A 268 9.95 -16.58 2.76
N PRO A 269 8.98 -17.50 2.90
CA PRO A 269 9.26 -18.94 2.81
C PRO A 269 9.74 -19.32 1.40
N ASN A 270 10.62 -20.31 1.33
CA ASN A 270 11.05 -20.88 0.05
C ASN A 270 9.86 -21.49 -0.72
N PHE A 271 9.85 -21.33 -2.04
CA PHE A 271 8.80 -21.80 -2.94
C PHE A 271 8.62 -23.33 -2.99
N HIS A 272 9.60 -24.10 -2.50
CA HIS A 272 9.49 -25.56 -2.39
C HIS A 272 8.47 -26.02 -1.34
N PHE A 273 8.15 -25.17 -0.37
CA PHE A 273 7.13 -25.46 0.63
C PHE A 273 5.72 -25.30 0.06
N THR A 274 4.84 -26.22 0.44
CA THR A 274 3.40 -26.03 0.23
C THR A 274 2.87 -24.91 1.13
N MET A 275 1.74 -24.29 0.77
CA MET A 275 1.14 -23.23 1.60
C MET A 275 0.92 -23.65 3.06
N LYS A 276 0.51 -24.91 3.27
CA LYS A 276 0.31 -25.46 4.61
C LYS A 276 1.63 -25.58 5.39
N GLU A 277 2.71 -25.99 4.72
CA GLU A 277 4.04 -26.03 5.31
C GLU A 277 4.54 -24.60 5.59
N CYS A 278 4.38 -23.66 4.65
CA CYS A 278 4.72 -22.25 4.86
C CYS A 278 4.09 -21.71 6.15
N VAL A 279 2.77 -21.84 6.31
CA VAL A 279 2.07 -21.36 7.51
C VAL A 279 2.55 -22.09 8.78
N SER A 280 2.72 -23.41 8.72
CA SER A 280 3.15 -24.20 9.88
C SER A 280 4.59 -23.86 10.32
N HIS A 281 5.50 -23.69 9.37
CA HIS A 281 6.89 -23.34 9.63
C HIS A 281 7.02 -21.90 10.13
N LEU A 282 6.27 -20.95 9.54
CA LEU A 282 6.22 -19.55 10.01
C LEU A 282 5.71 -19.46 11.45
N LEU A 283 4.67 -20.22 11.81
CA LEU A 283 4.20 -20.32 13.20
C LEU A 283 5.25 -20.93 14.13
N CYS A 284 5.98 -21.95 13.68
CA CYS A 284 7.07 -22.54 14.46
C CYS A 284 8.20 -21.52 14.72
N ILE A 285 8.58 -20.73 13.71
CA ILE A 285 9.57 -19.64 13.86
C ILE A 285 9.04 -18.56 14.80
N HIS A 286 7.76 -18.21 14.72
CA HIS A 286 7.11 -17.27 15.63
C HIS A 286 7.17 -17.73 17.09
N ASP A 287 6.93 -19.02 17.36
CA ASP A 287 7.02 -19.57 18.72
C ASP A 287 8.47 -19.57 19.24
N HIS A 288 9.46 -19.79 18.37
CA HIS A 288 10.88 -19.66 18.73
C HIS A 288 11.26 -18.20 19.00
N LEU A 289 10.78 -17.24 18.20
CA LEU A 289 10.95 -15.80 18.48
C LEU A 289 10.44 -15.45 19.87
N ILE A 290 9.22 -15.89 20.22
CA ILE A 290 8.64 -15.66 21.55
C ILE A 290 9.52 -16.29 22.63
N THR A 291 9.98 -17.53 22.42
CA THR A 291 10.81 -18.24 23.40
C THR A 291 12.12 -17.50 23.66
N ILE A 292 12.85 -17.11 22.61
CA ILE A 292 14.10 -16.34 22.73
C ILE A 292 13.86 -15.00 23.42
N LEU A 293 12.76 -14.31 23.07
CA LEU A 293 12.41 -13.04 23.71
C LEU A 293 12.11 -13.19 25.20
N LEU A 294 11.44 -14.27 25.60
CA LEU A 294 11.13 -14.56 27.01
C LEU A 294 12.38 -14.93 27.81
N ASP A 295 13.26 -15.75 27.24
CA ASP A 295 14.45 -16.25 27.92
C ASP A 295 15.55 -15.19 28.02
N THR A 296 15.81 -14.47 26.93
CA THR A 296 16.93 -13.52 26.82
C THR A 296 16.54 -12.12 27.30
N TYR A 297 15.28 -11.73 27.16
CA TYR A 297 14.79 -10.39 27.51
C TYR A 297 13.61 -10.41 28.49
N PRO A 298 13.71 -11.07 29.66
CA PRO A 298 12.59 -11.19 30.60
C PRO A 298 12.13 -9.82 31.14
N LYS A 299 12.98 -8.79 31.13
CA LYS A 299 12.58 -7.41 31.49
C LYS A 299 11.67 -6.75 30.45
N LEU A 300 11.67 -7.25 29.20
CA LEU A 300 10.74 -6.87 28.14
C LEU A 300 9.39 -7.61 28.26
N MET A 301 9.22 -8.56 29.21
CA MET A 301 7.95 -9.27 29.49
C MET A 301 6.75 -8.34 29.62
N TYR A 302 6.91 -7.19 30.27
CA TYR A 302 5.80 -6.27 30.50
C TYR A 302 5.25 -5.63 29.20
N ASN A 303 5.97 -5.76 28.08
CA ASN A 303 5.59 -5.24 26.77
C ASN A 303 5.51 -6.30 25.65
N LEU A 304 5.92 -7.56 25.88
CA LEU A 304 5.85 -8.65 24.90
C LEU A 304 4.42 -8.99 24.44
N ASN A 305 3.41 -8.56 25.19
CA ASN A 305 1.99 -8.69 24.81
C ASN A 305 1.52 -7.65 23.78
N LYS A 306 2.40 -6.79 23.25
CA LYS A 306 2.03 -5.83 22.21
C LYS A 306 2.25 -6.43 20.83
N VAL A 307 1.27 -7.25 20.43
CA VAL A 307 1.02 -7.50 19.01
C VAL A 307 0.61 -6.16 18.38
N SER A 308 1.26 -5.78 17.29
CA SER A 308 0.93 -4.55 16.56
C SER A 308 -0.43 -4.66 15.86
N ASP A 309 -0.94 -3.55 15.32
CA ASP A 309 -2.19 -3.52 14.54
C ASP A 309 -2.13 -4.42 13.29
N ILE A 310 -0.92 -4.73 12.82
CA ILE A 310 -0.67 -5.64 11.70
C ILE A 310 -0.44 -7.10 12.14
N GLY A 311 -0.56 -7.43 13.43
CA GLY A 311 -0.45 -8.81 13.89
C GLY A 311 0.98 -9.32 14.11
N ALA A 312 1.96 -8.44 14.20
CA ALA A 312 3.38 -8.79 14.38
C ALA A 312 3.87 -8.53 15.81
N ILE A 313 4.94 -9.22 16.22
CA ILE A 313 5.55 -9.02 17.54
C ILE A 313 6.29 -7.68 17.54
N THR A 314 5.98 -6.81 18.51
CA THR A 314 6.71 -5.54 18.66
C THR A 314 7.94 -5.74 19.52
N VAL A 315 9.11 -5.34 19.03
CA VAL A 315 10.38 -5.47 19.74
C VAL A 315 11.01 -4.12 20.06
N GLN A 316 11.83 -4.09 21.12
CA GLN A 316 12.50 -2.88 21.59
C GLN A 316 14.01 -3.12 21.57
N PHE A 317 14.63 -2.81 20.44
CA PHE A 317 16.07 -2.94 20.25
C PHE A 317 16.75 -1.59 20.08
N ASP A 318 18.03 -1.57 20.43
CA ASP A 318 18.88 -0.39 20.33
C ASP A 318 19.64 -0.34 19.01
N LYS A 319 19.83 -1.49 18.36
CA LYS A 319 20.63 -1.65 17.15
C LYS A 319 19.92 -2.54 16.11
N PRO A 320 19.99 -2.20 14.81
CA PRO A 320 19.41 -3.02 13.73
C PRO A 320 19.89 -4.47 13.73
N GLU A 321 21.17 -4.69 14.03
CA GLU A 321 21.80 -6.01 14.07
C GLU A 321 21.10 -6.94 15.08
N GLN A 322 20.67 -6.43 16.23
CA GLN A 322 19.95 -7.22 17.22
C GLN A 322 18.60 -7.73 16.70
N VAL A 323 17.95 -6.97 15.82
CA VAL A 323 16.67 -7.37 15.20
C VAL A 323 16.91 -8.50 14.21
N LEU A 324 17.98 -8.40 13.42
CA LEU A 324 18.37 -9.40 12.42
C LEU A 324 18.87 -10.69 13.07
N ASP A 325 19.74 -10.57 14.07
CA ASP A 325 20.28 -11.70 14.82
C ASP A 325 19.14 -12.49 15.49
N LEU A 326 18.16 -11.80 16.08
CA LEU A 326 16.99 -12.45 16.69
C LEU A 326 16.20 -13.29 15.68
N ILE A 327 15.91 -12.74 14.49
CA ILE A 327 15.11 -13.46 13.50
C ILE A 327 15.89 -14.61 12.87
N ILE A 328 17.21 -14.45 12.68
CA ILE A 328 18.10 -15.51 12.22
C ILE A 328 18.16 -16.64 13.24
N GLU A 329 18.38 -16.32 14.52
CA GLU A 329 18.41 -17.29 15.62
C GLU A 329 17.08 -18.06 15.73
N ALA A 330 15.95 -17.38 15.52
CA ALA A 330 14.65 -18.04 15.55
C ALA A 330 14.40 -18.98 14.34
N ILE A 331 14.88 -18.60 13.14
CA ILE A 331 14.82 -19.48 11.96
C ILE A 331 15.66 -20.74 12.21
N GLU A 332 16.88 -20.57 12.72
CA GLU A 332 17.78 -21.69 13.05
C GLU A 332 17.24 -22.56 14.17
N GLY A 333 16.69 -21.95 15.22
CA GLY A 333 16.05 -22.64 16.34
C GLY A 333 14.87 -23.51 15.91
N ALA A 334 14.10 -23.04 14.92
CA ALA A 334 13.02 -23.81 14.31
C ALA A 334 13.52 -24.92 13.35
N GLY A 335 14.83 -25.06 13.15
CA GLY A 335 15.45 -26.10 12.33
C GLY A 335 15.55 -25.77 10.84
N PHE A 336 15.44 -24.49 10.46
CA PHE A 336 15.53 -24.02 9.08
C PHE A 336 16.82 -23.26 8.81
N THR A 337 17.19 -23.15 7.54
CA THR A 337 18.40 -22.44 7.10
C THR A 337 18.06 -21.02 6.64
N PRO A 338 18.54 -19.96 7.32
CA PRO A 338 18.36 -18.58 6.87
C PRO A 338 18.91 -18.35 5.45
N GLY A 339 18.18 -17.59 4.64
CA GLY A 339 18.53 -17.25 3.26
C GLY A 339 18.26 -18.36 2.23
N LYS A 340 18.08 -19.61 2.69
CA LYS A 340 17.73 -20.75 1.84
C LYS A 340 16.28 -21.17 2.02
N ASP A 341 15.87 -21.46 3.25
CA ASP A 341 14.51 -21.88 3.58
C ASP A 341 13.61 -20.67 3.85
N PHE A 342 14.17 -19.61 4.45
CA PHE A 342 13.49 -18.35 4.74
C PHE A 342 14.39 -17.16 4.44
N SER A 343 13.91 -16.25 3.59
CA SER A 343 14.59 -15.00 3.28
C SER A 343 13.93 -13.82 4.00
N ILE A 344 14.69 -12.75 4.25
CA ILE A 344 14.23 -11.56 4.98
C ILE A 344 13.93 -10.42 4.01
N VAL A 345 12.83 -9.70 4.24
CA VAL A 345 12.55 -8.39 3.63
C VAL A 345 12.35 -7.37 4.73
N ILE A 346 12.89 -6.17 4.54
CA ILE A 346 12.77 -5.07 5.52
C ILE A 346 11.89 -3.97 4.92
N ASP A 347 10.85 -3.57 5.65
CA ASP A 347 10.12 -2.34 5.38
C ASP A 347 10.77 -1.19 6.12
N CYS A 348 11.38 -0.29 5.35
CA CYS A 348 12.21 0.77 5.88
C CYS A 348 11.43 2.06 6.16
N ALA A 349 10.31 2.25 5.46
CA ALA A 349 9.46 3.44 5.49
C ALA A 349 10.27 4.75 5.59
N ALA A 350 11.18 4.98 4.64
CA ALA A 350 12.11 6.12 4.64
C ALA A 350 11.43 7.49 4.88
N ASN A 351 10.18 7.65 4.42
CA ASN A 351 9.36 8.84 4.62
C ASN A 351 9.07 9.15 6.09
N GLU A 352 9.07 8.15 6.98
CA GLU A 352 8.87 8.32 8.42
C GLU A 352 10.16 8.69 9.13
N VAL A 353 11.30 8.18 8.66
CA VAL A 353 12.58 8.30 9.38
C VAL A 353 13.42 9.50 8.95
N VAL A 354 13.04 10.18 7.87
CA VAL A 354 13.69 11.41 7.38
C VAL A 354 13.22 12.65 8.16
N ASP A 355 14.17 13.51 8.52
CA ASP A 355 13.92 14.86 9.02
C ASP A 355 14.04 15.82 7.83
N MET A 356 12.90 16.37 7.42
CA MET A 356 12.79 17.25 6.26
C MET A 356 13.51 18.60 6.46
N GLU A 357 13.60 19.10 7.70
CA GLU A 357 14.28 20.37 7.98
C GLU A 357 15.80 20.20 7.89
N LYS A 358 16.32 19.06 8.36
CA LYS A 358 17.76 18.78 8.36
C LYS A 358 18.25 18.07 7.10
N GLY A 359 17.34 17.51 6.31
CA GLY A 359 17.66 16.74 5.12
C GLY A 359 18.40 15.43 5.42
N ARG A 360 18.09 14.76 6.55
CA ARG A 360 18.85 13.60 7.03
C ARG A 360 17.96 12.52 7.61
N TYR A 361 18.45 11.29 7.58
CA TYR A 361 17.77 10.10 8.07
C TYR A 361 18.14 9.79 9.53
N GLU A 362 17.12 9.55 10.36
CA GLU A 362 17.27 9.08 11.74
C GLU A 362 16.95 7.58 11.85
N PHE A 363 17.85 6.75 11.34
CA PHE A 363 17.68 5.29 11.37
C PHE A 363 17.71 4.68 12.77
N VAL A 364 18.44 5.32 13.70
CA VAL A 364 18.47 4.93 15.11
C VAL A 364 18.40 6.17 16.00
N THR A 365 17.44 6.19 16.93
CA THR A 365 17.25 7.31 17.85
C THR A 365 18.47 7.54 18.74
N GLY A 366 18.89 8.80 18.83
CA GLY A 366 20.03 9.22 19.65
C GLY A 366 21.40 8.92 19.04
N ILE A 367 21.45 8.38 17.82
CA ILE A 367 22.66 8.24 17.02
C ILE A 367 22.70 9.34 15.95
N ASN A 368 23.90 9.68 15.46
CA ASN A 368 24.09 10.69 14.42
C ASN A 368 23.19 10.42 13.21
N MET A 369 22.43 11.45 12.82
CA MET A 369 21.59 11.41 11.63
C MET A 369 22.44 11.26 10.37
N LYS A 370 22.06 10.33 9.52
CA LYS A 370 22.77 9.96 8.29
C LYS A 370 22.43 10.92 7.16
N SER A 371 23.46 11.36 6.43
CA SER A 371 23.25 12.04 5.14
C SER A 371 22.72 11.03 4.11
N MET A 372 22.31 11.52 2.93
CA MET A 372 21.88 10.62 1.84
C MET A 372 22.98 9.61 1.45
N ALA A 373 24.24 10.04 1.38
CA ALA A 373 25.35 9.14 1.07
C ALA A 373 25.55 8.10 2.17
N ASP A 374 25.53 8.51 3.45
CA ASP A 374 25.67 7.60 4.59
C ASP A 374 24.46 6.64 4.74
N ALA A 375 23.32 7.00 4.15
CA ALA A 375 22.11 6.17 4.12
C ALA A 375 22.23 5.08 3.05
N VAL A 376 22.76 5.40 1.86
CA VAL A 376 23.08 4.39 0.83
C VAL A 376 24.13 3.41 1.37
N GLU A 377 25.21 3.91 1.96
CA GLU A 377 26.26 3.08 2.56
C GLU A 377 25.70 2.19 3.68
N PHE A 378 24.82 2.73 4.54
CA PHE A 378 24.16 1.93 5.57
C PHE A 378 23.40 0.72 5.02
N TRP A 379 22.59 0.92 3.98
CA TRP A 379 21.83 -0.18 3.39
C TRP A 379 22.74 -1.18 2.66
N MET A 380 23.77 -0.68 1.97
CA MET A 380 24.76 -1.52 1.29
C MET A 380 25.52 -2.41 2.29
N ASP A 381 26.02 -1.82 3.38
CA ASP A 381 26.76 -2.53 4.42
C ASP A 381 25.88 -3.57 5.11
N LEU A 382 24.62 -3.22 5.39
CA LEU A 382 23.67 -4.11 6.04
C LEU A 382 23.32 -5.32 5.15
N VAL A 383 22.96 -5.10 3.88
CA VAL A 383 22.64 -6.18 2.94
C VAL A 383 23.87 -7.07 2.69
N THR A 384 25.06 -6.47 2.61
CA THR A 384 26.32 -7.23 2.45
C THR A 384 26.62 -8.09 3.69
N SER A 385 26.36 -7.55 4.89
CA SER A 385 26.61 -8.26 6.15
C SER A 385 25.57 -9.33 6.44
N TYR A 386 24.35 -9.18 5.92
CA TYR A 386 23.24 -10.11 6.08
C TYR A 386 22.67 -10.54 4.73
N PRO A 387 23.32 -11.49 4.01
CA PRO A 387 22.87 -11.97 2.70
C PRO A 387 21.48 -12.61 2.69
N THR A 388 20.93 -12.93 3.87
CA THR A 388 19.54 -13.37 4.05
C THR A 388 18.52 -12.28 3.65
N ILE A 389 18.92 -11.01 3.65
CA ILE A 389 18.07 -9.90 3.20
C ILE A 389 17.99 -9.92 1.68
N VAL A 390 16.80 -10.18 1.15
CA VAL A 390 16.52 -10.25 -0.30
C VAL A 390 15.61 -9.12 -0.79
N GLY A 391 15.20 -8.21 0.09
CA GLY A 391 14.38 -7.07 -0.30
C GLY A 391 14.36 -5.93 0.72
N LEU A 392 14.29 -4.70 0.22
CA LEU A 392 14.06 -3.47 0.98
C LEU A 392 12.84 -2.75 0.41
N ILE A 393 11.85 -2.45 1.25
CA ILE A 393 10.68 -1.64 0.89
C ILE A 393 10.94 -0.21 1.36
N ASP A 394 10.85 0.75 0.45
CA ASP A 394 11.09 2.18 0.70
C ASP A 394 12.38 2.50 1.48
N PRO A 395 13.57 2.03 1.04
CA PRO A 395 14.85 2.30 1.74
C PRO A 395 15.26 3.78 1.74
N LEU A 396 14.81 4.53 0.73
CA LEU A 396 15.01 5.98 0.55
C LEU A 396 13.71 6.60 0.02
N ARG A 397 13.58 7.93 0.11
CA ARG A 397 12.41 8.62 -0.43
C ARG A 397 12.36 8.55 -1.96
N ARG A 398 11.13 8.51 -2.51
CA ARG A 398 10.86 8.52 -3.97
C ARG A 398 11.62 9.59 -4.74
N LYS A 399 11.66 10.83 -4.23
CA LYS A 399 12.32 11.97 -4.90
C LYS A 399 13.84 11.94 -4.88
N GLU A 400 14.45 10.89 -4.34
CA GLU A 400 15.89 10.72 -4.25
C GLU A 400 16.42 9.74 -5.32
N GLY A 401 15.89 9.86 -6.54
CA GLY A 401 16.12 8.95 -7.65
C GLY A 401 17.60 8.66 -7.96
N LYS A 402 18.48 9.66 -7.83
CA LYS A 402 19.94 9.46 -8.02
C LYS A 402 20.55 8.54 -6.96
N SER A 403 20.21 8.75 -5.69
CA SER A 403 20.68 7.93 -4.57
C SER A 403 20.08 6.52 -4.62
N LEU A 404 18.81 6.43 -5.05
CA LEU A 404 18.14 5.15 -5.25
C LEU A 404 18.77 4.36 -6.39
N LEU A 405 19.12 5.01 -7.50
CA LEU A 405 19.86 4.40 -8.61
C LEU A 405 21.23 3.90 -8.15
N GLN A 406 21.96 4.71 -7.36
CA GLN A 406 23.24 4.28 -6.78
C GLN A 406 23.06 3.04 -5.92
N LEU A 407 22.09 3.03 -5.01
CA LEU A 407 21.79 1.85 -4.18
C LEU A 407 21.48 0.63 -5.06
N CYS A 408 20.62 0.79 -6.08
CA CYS A 408 20.29 -0.27 -7.03
C CYS A 408 21.54 -0.84 -7.72
N GLN A 409 22.49 0.00 -8.14
CA GLN A 409 23.73 -0.46 -8.78
C GLN A 409 24.56 -1.40 -7.90
N TYR A 410 24.53 -1.24 -6.58
CA TYR A 410 25.29 -2.09 -5.66
C TYR A 410 24.54 -3.36 -5.26
N ILE A 411 23.24 -3.28 -4.97
CA ILE A 411 22.52 -4.39 -4.32
C ILE A 411 21.49 -5.12 -5.19
N SER A 412 21.12 -4.58 -6.37
CA SER A 412 20.05 -5.17 -7.20
C SER A 412 20.33 -6.58 -7.73
N SER A 413 21.58 -7.05 -7.67
CA SER A 413 21.94 -8.42 -8.05
C SER A 413 21.53 -9.48 -7.02
N HIS A 414 21.23 -9.08 -5.78
CA HIS A 414 20.91 -9.99 -4.69
C HIS A 414 19.84 -9.47 -3.71
N CYS A 415 19.31 -8.26 -3.94
CA CYS A 415 18.27 -7.65 -3.12
C CYS A 415 17.29 -6.83 -3.97
N LEU A 416 16.00 -7.06 -3.77
CA LEU A 416 14.93 -6.28 -4.38
C LEU A 416 14.84 -4.88 -3.75
N ILE A 417 14.64 -3.88 -4.59
CA ILE A 417 14.18 -2.55 -4.17
C ILE A 417 12.69 -2.47 -4.49
N ILE A 418 11.88 -2.40 -3.46
CA ILE A 418 10.42 -2.40 -3.55
C ILE A 418 9.93 -1.02 -3.11
N GLU A 419 8.93 -0.51 -3.80
CA GLU A 419 8.29 0.73 -3.40
C GLU A 419 6.90 0.48 -2.81
N ASP A 420 6.58 1.25 -1.78
CA ASP A 420 5.28 1.28 -1.14
C ASP A 420 4.65 2.67 -1.24
N CYS A 421 3.99 2.94 -2.36
CA CYS A 421 3.31 4.21 -2.59
C CYS A 421 1.81 4.10 -2.38
N ASN A 422 1.30 4.91 -1.45
CA ASN A 422 -0.14 5.13 -1.24
C ASN A 422 -0.72 6.19 -2.20
N SER A 423 0.08 6.78 -3.08
CA SER A 423 -0.40 7.63 -4.16
C SER A 423 -0.93 6.74 -5.29
N ASN A 424 -2.12 7.10 -5.78
CA ASN A 424 -2.86 6.48 -6.88
C ASN A 424 -2.07 5.50 -7.77
N CYS A 425 -2.67 4.33 -8.01
CA CYS A 425 -2.36 3.46 -9.16
C CYS A 425 -2.47 4.20 -10.52
N LYS A 426 -3.00 5.43 -10.55
CA LYS A 426 -3.14 6.33 -11.71
C LYS A 426 -1.83 7.00 -12.19
N GLU A 427 -0.70 6.85 -11.49
CA GLU A 427 0.58 7.41 -11.97
C GLU A 427 1.20 6.61 -13.14
N ALA A 428 0.54 5.55 -13.59
CA ALA A 428 0.68 5.06 -14.96
C ALA A 428 -0.04 6.04 -15.91
N LYS A 429 0.77 6.83 -16.63
CA LYS A 429 0.34 7.90 -17.53
C LYS A 429 -0.78 7.45 -18.48
N THR A 430 -1.82 8.28 -18.63
CA THR A 430 -2.72 8.24 -19.79
C THR A 430 -1.93 8.60 -21.07
N PRO A 431 -2.26 8.00 -22.24
CA PRO A 431 -1.55 8.21 -23.52
C PRO A 431 -1.51 9.66 -24.05
N ASP A 432 -2.30 10.58 -23.49
CA ASP A 432 -2.56 11.91 -24.07
C ASP A 432 -1.73 13.07 -23.47
N GLN A 433 -0.70 12.78 -22.66
CA GLN A 433 0.28 13.79 -22.26
C GLN A 433 1.44 13.80 -23.27
N PRO A 434 1.78 14.94 -23.89
CA PRO A 434 2.87 15.01 -24.86
C PRO A 434 4.17 14.56 -24.20
N GLU A 435 4.90 13.71 -24.89
CA GLU A 435 6.17 13.11 -24.49
C GLU A 435 7.07 14.14 -23.78
N SER A 436 7.15 14.06 -22.45
CA SER A 436 8.32 14.56 -21.73
C SER A 436 9.48 13.69 -22.22
N THR A 437 10.23 14.24 -23.15
CA THR A 437 11.29 13.57 -23.89
C THR A 437 12.32 13.06 -22.89
N PHE A 438 12.33 11.76 -22.63
CA PHE A 438 13.43 11.10 -21.92
C PHE A 438 14.66 11.25 -22.81
N SER A 439 15.64 12.03 -22.38
CA SER A 439 16.91 12.14 -23.10
C SER A 439 17.71 10.84 -22.88
N PRO A 440 18.31 10.24 -23.92
CA PRO A 440 19.17 9.09 -23.73
C PRO A 440 20.38 9.48 -22.87
N LEU A 441 20.69 8.65 -21.87
CA LEU A 441 21.98 8.66 -21.19
C LEU A 441 23.06 8.39 -22.26
N SER A 442 23.77 9.43 -22.67
CA SER A 442 25.01 9.29 -23.43
C SER A 442 26.17 9.15 -22.44
N ASP A 443 27.14 8.30 -22.80
CA ASP A 443 28.23 7.79 -21.96
C ASP A 443 29.27 8.83 -21.47
N ASP A 444 29.03 10.14 -21.60
CA ASP A 444 30.03 11.16 -21.27
C ASP A 444 29.73 11.88 -19.95
N ILE A 445 30.07 11.24 -18.83
CA ILE A 445 30.31 11.93 -17.56
C ILE A 445 31.74 12.47 -17.57
N SER A 446 32.04 13.41 -18.46
CA SER A 446 33.14 14.36 -18.23
C SER A 446 32.99 15.59 -19.11
N GLN A 447 32.99 16.76 -18.44
CA GLN A 447 32.98 18.10 -19.03
C GLN A 447 31.64 18.60 -19.59
N GLN A 448 30.87 19.30 -18.75
CA GLN A 448 30.17 20.52 -19.20
C GLN A 448 29.80 21.39 -17.99
N THR A 449 30.66 22.37 -17.72
CA THR A 449 30.30 23.60 -17.03
C THR A 449 29.44 24.43 -17.97
N HIS A 450 28.15 24.63 -17.70
CA HIS A 450 27.42 25.86 -18.03
C HIS A 450 26.06 25.89 -17.30
N GLU A 451 25.81 27.01 -16.64
CA GLU A 451 24.57 27.36 -15.93
C GLU A 451 23.42 27.54 -16.93
N HIS A 452 22.50 26.58 -17.02
CA HIS A 452 21.14 26.80 -17.53
C HIS A 452 20.15 25.86 -16.85
N ASN A 453 18.98 26.40 -16.51
CA ASN A 453 17.87 25.76 -15.79
C ASN A 453 17.63 24.31 -16.25
N SER A 454 18.11 23.34 -15.48
CA SER A 454 17.85 21.92 -15.70
C SER A 454 16.51 21.54 -15.07
N GLU A 455 15.49 21.28 -15.87
CA GLU A 455 14.36 20.47 -15.44
C GLU A 455 14.91 19.14 -14.91
N GLN A 456 14.63 18.86 -13.64
CA GLN A 456 15.17 17.73 -12.91
C GLN A 456 14.46 16.46 -13.41
N VAL A 457 15.13 15.68 -14.26
CA VAL A 457 14.58 14.40 -14.73
C VAL A 457 14.49 13.45 -13.53
N ASP A 458 13.26 13.08 -13.15
CA ASP A 458 13.00 12.09 -12.10
C ASP A 458 13.39 10.70 -12.62
N ILE A 459 14.57 10.23 -12.20
CA ILE A 459 15.03 8.86 -12.45
C ILE A 459 14.34 7.96 -11.44
N TYR A 460 13.52 7.03 -11.91
CA TYR A 460 12.71 6.17 -11.06
C TYR A 460 13.05 4.69 -11.33
N VAL A 461 13.66 4.04 -10.34
CA VAL A 461 14.17 2.66 -10.45
C VAL A 461 13.65 1.83 -9.28
N ARG A 462 12.89 0.78 -9.59
CA ARG A 462 12.32 -0.16 -8.61
C ARG A 462 12.19 -1.54 -9.24
N SER A 463 12.37 -2.59 -8.43
CA SER A 463 12.16 -4.00 -8.82
C SER A 463 10.78 -4.52 -8.48
N GLY A 464 10.05 -3.83 -7.62
CA GLY A 464 8.67 -4.16 -7.34
C GLY A 464 7.88 -3.00 -6.76
N GLN A 465 6.56 -3.18 -6.73
CA GLN A 465 5.61 -2.21 -6.22
C GLN A 465 4.59 -2.90 -5.32
N VAL A 466 4.32 -2.30 -4.16
CA VAL A 466 3.21 -2.66 -3.29
C VAL A 466 1.93 -2.00 -3.77
N PHE A 467 0.88 -2.81 -3.91
CA PHE A 467 -0.46 -2.39 -4.28
C PHE A 467 -1.44 -2.69 -3.15
N ARG A 468 -2.34 -1.75 -2.88
CA ARG A 468 -3.44 -1.88 -1.92
C ARG A 468 -4.74 -1.47 -2.57
N LEU A 469 -5.84 -2.10 -2.13
CA LEU A 469 -7.18 -1.74 -2.60
C LEU A 469 -7.87 -0.87 -1.53
N GLN A 470 -7.73 0.44 -1.67
CA GLN A 470 -8.28 1.42 -0.72
C GLN A 470 -8.81 2.66 -1.45
N GLN A 471 -9.59 3.47 -0.72
CA GLN A 471 -10.13 4.74 -1.20
C GLN A 471 -10.95 4.55 -2.48
N SER A 472 -10.71 5.35 -3.52
CA SER A 472 -11.40 5.23 -4.80
C SER A 472 -10.72 4.29 -5.80
N THR A 473 -9.68 3.55 -5.39
CA THR A 473 -9.03 2.55 -6.25
C THR A 473 -9.98 1.39 -6.50
N THR A 474 -10.20 1.02 -7.76
CA THR A 474 -11.11 -0.06 -8.14
C THR A 474 -10.37 -1.37 -8.43
N VAL A 475 -11.11 -2.49 -8.52
CA VAL A 475 -10.56 -3.78 -8.96
C VAL A 475 -9.98 -3.67 -10.37
N THR A 476 -10.66 -2.94 -11.28
CA THR A 476 -10.15 -2.68 -12.63
C THR A 476 -8.85 -1.87 -12.62
N ASP A 477 -8.71 -0.86 -11.75
CA ASP A 477 -7.45 -0.11 -11.63
C ASP A 477 -6.29 -1.03 -11.23
N LEU A 478 -6.50 -1.93 -10.26
CA LEU A 478 -5.46 -2.88 -9.85
C LEU A 478 -5.13 -3.93 -10.93
N ILE A 479 -6.14 -4.41 -11.68
CA ILE A 479 -5.89 -5.30 -12.83
C ILE A 479 -4.94 -4.61 -13.82
N ASN A 480 -5.22 -3.36 -14.17
CA ASN A 480 -4.43 -2.61 -15.14
C ASN A 480 -3.03 -2.33 -14.63
N SER A 481 -2.89 -1.82 -13.39
CA SER A 481 -1.57 -1.50 -12.84
C SER A 481 -0.70 -2.73 -12.60
N VAL A 482 -1.28 -3.87 -12.19
CA VAL A 482 -0.50 -5.10 -12.07
C VAL A 482 -0.07 -5.61 -13.45
N ALA A 483 -0.92 -5.49 -14.48
CA ALA A 483 -0.57 -5.86 -15.85
C ALA A 483 0.60 -5.00 -16.38
N GLU A 484 0.53 -3.68 -16.22
CA GLU A 484 1.59 -2.75 -16.62
C GLU A 484 2.92 -3.05 -15.93
N HIS A 485 2.90 -3.31 -14.62
CA HIS A 485 4.12 -3.64 -13.87
C HIS A 485 4.74 -4.97 -14.31
N ASN A 486 3.89 -5.96 -14.59
CA ASN A 486 4.35 -7.25 -15.11
C ASN A 486 4.95 -7.10 -16.52
N GLU A 487 4.35 -6.27 -17.39
CA GLU A 487 4.88 -5.94 -18.73
C GLU A 487 6.21 -5.18 -18.64
N ALA A 488 6.37 -4.30 -17.66
CA ALA A 488 7.61 -3.59 -17.36
C ALA A 488 8.70 -4.48 -16.72
N GLY A 489 8.43 -5.77 -16.47
CA GLY A 489 9.38 -6.69 -15.84
C GLY A 489 9.59 -6.46 -14.34
N THR A 490 8.72 -5.70 -13.69
CA THR A 490 8.74 -5.45 -12.24
C THR A 490 7.79 -6.39 -11.51
N TYR A 491 8.04 -6.64 -10.23
CA TYR A 491 7.18 -7.48 -9.42
C TYR A 491 6.02 -6.69 -8.81
N SER A 492 4.82 -7.26 -8.91
CA SER A 492 3.66 -6.81 -8.16
C SER A 492 3.60 -7.50 -6.79
N ILE A 493 3.42 -6.71 -5.74
CA ILE A 493 3.20 -7.17 -4.37
C ILE A 493 1.81 -6.69 -3.95
N LEU A 494 0.85 -7.59 -3.81
CA LEU A 494 -0.43 -7.21 -3.21
C LEU A 494 -0.31 -7.20 -1.68
N SER A 495 -0.82 -6.17 -1.03
CA SER A 495 -0.73 -6.01 0.43
C SER A 495 -2.08 -5.80 1.06
N VAL A 496 -2.25 -6.40 2.24
CA VAL A 496 -3.29 -6.00 3.21
C VAL A 496 -3.07 -4.56 3.68
N CYS A 497 -4.13 -3.97 4.20
CA CYS A 497 -4.17 -2.65 4.83
C CYS A 497 -3.87 -2.74 6.34
N GLN A 498 -3.57 -1.62 7.01
CA GLN A 498 -3.35 -1.70 8.45
C GLN A 498 -4.65 -1.92 9.25
N GLY A 499 -5.77 -1.35 8.83
CA GLY A 499 -7.09 -1.71 9.34
C GLY A 499 -7.76 -2.65 8.35
N GLU A 500 -7.78 -3.96 8.63
CA GLU A 500 -8.34 -4.93 7.69
C GLU A 500 -9.82 -5.20 7.94
N GLY A 501 -10.50 -5.62 6.86
CA GLY A 501 -11.88 -6.08 6.88
C GLY A 501 -12.00 -7.56 7.25
N GLN A 502 -13.20 -8.13 7.07
CA GLN A 502 -13.45 -9.54 7.38
C GLN A 502 -13.17 -10.48 6.21
N GLU A 503 -13.16 -10.01 4.96
CA GLU A 503 -13.05 -10.87 3.80
C GLU A 503 -11.59 -10.99 3.30
N PRO A 504 -11.08 -12.20 2.99
CA PRO A 504 -9.73 -12.39 2.47
C PRO A 504 -9.60 -12.06 0.97
N PHE A 505 -10.21 -10.96 0.52
CA PHE A 505 -10.32 -10.56 -0.90
C PHE A 505 -8.95 -10.42 -1.57
N ILE A 506 -7.97 -9.84 -0.87
CA ILE A 506 -6.63 -9.59 -1.41
C ILE A 506 -5.87 -10.87 -1.76
N ALA A 507 -6.14 -11.98 -1.06
CA ALA A 507 -5.53 -13.27 -1.35
C ALA A 507 -6.07 -13.87 -2.66
N ASP A 508 -7.38 -13.80 -2.89
CA ASP A 508 -7.98 -14.16 -4.17
C ASP A 508 -7.53 -13.25 -5.31
N LEU A 509 -7.40 -11.94 -5.03
CA LEU A 509 -6.85 -10.97 -5.96
C LEU A 509 -5.41 -11.33 -6.36
N ALA A 510 -4.56 -11.71 -5.40
CA ALA A 510 -3.17 -12.06 -5.67
C ALA A 510 -3.05 -13.28 -6.58
N VAL A 511 -3.88 -14.30 -6.36
CA VAL A 511 -3.93 -15.50 -7.21
C VAL A 511 -4.51 -15.16 -8.59
N GLY A 512 -5.60 -14.39 -8.63
CA GLY A 512 -6.28 -14.01 -9.87
C GLY A 512 -5.41 -13.15 -10.80
N LEU A 513 -4.67 -12.20 -10.23
CA LEU A 513 -3.75 -11.31 -10.96
C LEU A 513 -2.35 -11.89 -11.17
N ARG A 514 -2.09 -13.11 -10.65
CA ARG A 514 -0.77 -13.76 -10.69
C ARG A 514 0.33 -12.87 -10.09
N SER A 515 0.00 -12.19 -9.00
CA SER A 515 0.95 -11.36 -8.27
C SER A 515 2.11 -12.21 -7.76
N ARG A 516 3.32 -11.63 -7.74
CA ARG A 516 4.52 -12.35 -7.33
C ARG A 516 4.52 -12.61 -5.83
N PHE A 517 4.12 -11.60 -5.05
CA PHE A 517 4.12 -11.66 -3.60
C PHE A 517 2.79 -11.19 -3.00
N LEU A 518 2.45 -11.75 -1.85
CA LEU A 518 1.32 -11.33 -1.03
C LEU A 518 1.85 -10.94 0.37
N LYS A 519 1.80 -9.65 0.69
CA LYS A 519 2.12 -9.11 2.03
C LYS A 519 0.88 -9.20 2.91
N THR A 520 0.90 -10.08 3.91
CA THR A 520 -0.29 -10.43 4.72
C THR A 520 -0.33 -9.80 6.11
N GLY A 521 0.71 -9.05 6.49
CA GLY A 521 0.95 -8.69 7.89
C GLY A 521 1.48 -9.89 8.68
N GLY A 522 1.35 -9.86 9.99
CA GLY A 522 1.87 -10.88 10.89
C GLY A 522 0.94 -12.07 11.13
N LEU A 523 1.39 -12.97 11.99
CA LEU A 523 0.76 -14.27 12.25
C LEU A 523 -0.29 -14.23 13.35
N SER A 524 -0.38 -13.12 14.07
CA SER A 524 -1.41 -12.90 15.08
C SER A 524 -2.61 -12.17 14.47
N ARG A 525 -3.78 -12.30 15.12
CA ARG A 525 -5.05 -11.65 14.77
C ARG A 525 -5.79 -12.33 13.59
N GLY A 526 -7.10 -12.52 13.76
CA GLY A 526 -7.92 -13.35 12.86
C GLY A 526 -8.01 -12.80 11.44
N GLU A 527 -8.10 -11.49 11.30
CA GLU A 527 -8.17 -10.77 10.01
C GLU A 527 -6.88 -10.92 9.18
N ARG A 528 -5.75 -11.19 9.81
CA ARG A 528 -4.48 -11.50 9.13
C ARG A 528 -4.44 -12.96 8.75
N PHE A 529 -4.73 -13.82 9.72
CA PHE A 529 -4.63 -15.25 9.57
C PHE A 529 -5.60 -15.82 8.51
N GLN A 530 -6.77 -15.21 8.33
CA GLN A 530 -7.70 -15.60 7.26
C GLN A 530 -7.12 -15.42 5.85
N ASN A 531 -6.24 -14.45 5.62
CA ASN A 531 -5.57 -14.26 4.34
C ASN A 531 -4.56 -15.37 4.06
N LEU A 532 -3.91 -15.89 5.11
CA LEU A 532 -2.97 -17.01 5.03
C LEU A 532 -3.69 -18.37 4.88
N CYS A 533 -4.85 -18.51 5.51
CA CYS A 533 -5.64 -19.74 5.51
C CYS A 533 -6.78 -19.76 4.49
N ASN A 534 -6.86 -18.76 3.60
CA ASN A 534 -7.92 -18.65 2.60
C ASN A 534 -8.05 -19.98 1.84
N GLU A 535 -9.30 -20.44 1.66
CA GLU A 535 -9.60 -21.69 0.96
C GLU A 535 -8.96 -21.75 -0.43
N THR A 536 -8.82 -20.60 -1.11
CA THR A 536 -8.12 -20.47 -2.39
C THR A 536 -6.67 -20.95 -2.33
N LEU A 537 -5.98 -20.73 -1.22
CA LEU A 537 -4.59 -21.18 -1.00
C LEU A 537 -4.51 -22.65 -0.58
N ASN A 538 -5.62 -23.25 -0.14
CA ASN A 538 -5.68 -24.56 0.50
C ASN A 538 -6.43 -25.65 -0.30
N LYS A 539 -7.33 -25.28 -1.22
CA LYS A 539 -8.10 -26.23 -2.02
C LYS A 539 -7.29 -26.71 -3.23
N LYS A 540 -6.95 -28.00 -3.25
CA LYS A 540 -6.66 -28.71 -4.49
C LYS A 540 -7.93 -28.73 -5.34
N ASN A 541 -8.04 -27.84 -6.32
CA ASN A 541 -9.14 -27.92 -7.27
C ASN A 541 -8.96 -29.22 -8.07
N LYS A 542 -9.87 -30.19 -7.89
CA LYS A 542 -9.69 -31.58 -8.35
C LYS A 542 -9.45 -31.71 -9.87
N ASN A 543 -9.74 -30.67 -10.64
CA ASN A 543 -9.67 -30.65 -12.10
C ASN A 543 -8.69 -29.61 -12.69
N LYS A 544 -8.01 -28.78 -11.89
CA LYS A 544 -7.09 -27.73 -12.38
C LYS A 544 -5.75 -27.75 -11.63
N GLN A 545 -4.65 -27.59 -12.37
CA GLN A 545 -3.31 -27.64 -11.78
C GLN A 545 -2.95 -26.30 -11.14
N ILE A 546 -2.86 -26.27 -9.81
CA ILE A 546 -2.28 -25.14 -9.08
C ILE A 546 -0.77 -25.36 -9.06
N LEU A 547 -0.03 -24.42 -9.64
CA LEU A 547 1.42 -24.40 -9.65
C LEU A 547 1.90 -23.46 -8.54
N PHE A 548 2.89 -23.90 -7.78
CA PHE A 548 3.63 -22.98 -6.93
C PHE A 548 4.45 -22.06 -7.81
N THR A 549 4.56 -20.80 -7.43
CA THR A 549 5.41 -19.85 -8.16
C THR A 549 6.87 -20.24 -7.90
N PRO A 550 7.61 -20.80 -8.87
CA PRO A 550 9.03 -21.02 -8.67
C PRO A 550 9.70 -19.65 -8.54
N ILE A 551 10.51 -19.50 -7.50
CA ILE A 551 11.41 -18.37 -7.37
C ILE A 551 12.81 -18.94 -7.42
N ASP A 552 13.48 -18.75 -8.55
CA ASP A 552 14.92 -18.67 -8.46
C ASP A 552 15.25 -17.26 -7.98
N PHE A 553 15.69 -17.11 -6.73
CA PHE A 553 16.25 -15.85 -6.27
C PHE A 553 17.61 -15.60 -6.95
N GLU A 554 18.13 -16.51 -7.77
CA GLU A 554 19.30 -16.22 -8.61
C GLU A 554 18.97 -15.29 -9.80
N ASP A 555 17.69 -15.11 -10.15
CA ASP A 555 17.21 -14.24 -11.24
C ASP A 555 16.54 -12.96 -10.72
N PHE A 556 17.30 -12.11 -10.00
CA PHE A 556 16.83 -10.76 -9.67
C PHE A 556 16.55 -9.95 -10.95
N PRO A 557 15.49 -9.12 -11.00
CA PRO A 557 15.25 -8.24 -12.14
C PRO A 557 16.50 -7.39 -12.36
N LYS A 558 17.13 -7.51 -13.53
CA LYS A 558 18.25 -6.67 -13.91
C LYS A 558 17.75 -5.25 -14.17
N LEU A 559 17.55 -4.51 -13.09
CA LEU A 559 17.00 -3.15 -13.09
C LEU A 559 17.72 -2.20 -14.04
N ILE A 560 19.01 -2.43 -14.28
CA ILE A 560 19.86 -1.55 -15.08
C ILE A 560 19.86 -1.95 -16.57
N GLU A 561 19.77 -3.25 -16.91
CA GLU A 561 19.68 -3.68 -18.32
C GLU A 561 18.26 -3.48 -18.90
N GLN A 562 17.20 -3.62 -18.09
CA GLN A 562 15.81 -3.49 -18.54
C GLN A 562 15.35 -2.03 -18.63
N SER A 563 15.74 -1.17 -17.67
CA SER A 563 15.43 0.27 -17.76
C SER A 563 16.12 0.93 -18.95
N LEU A 564 17.34 0.51 -19.32
CA LEU A 564 18.04 1.02 -20.50
C LEU A 564 17.44 0.52 -21.84
N ARG A 565 16.83 -0.67 -21.86
CA ARG A 565 16.20 -1.24 -23.08
C ARG A 565 14.88 -0.57 -23.44
N SER A 566 14.11 -0.09 -22.47
CA SER A 566 12.90 0.72 -22.71
C SER A 566 13.18 2.09 -23.33
N TYR A 567 14.44 2.48 -23.50
CA TYR A 567 14.84 3.78 -24.10
C TYR A 567 15.67 3.66 -25.39
N THR A 568 15.85 2.45 -25.95
CA THR A 568 16.67 2.23 -27.17
C THR A 568 15.91 1.74 -28.40
N VAL A 569 14.57 1.73 -28.37
CA VAL A 569 13.75 1.56 -29.57
C VAL A 569 12.77 2.71 -29.71
N PHE A 570 13.26 3.83 -30.22
CA PHE A 570 12.54 4.72 -31.13
C PHE A 570 13.56 5.40 -32.06
#